data_AF-A0A7S0MM41-F1
#
_entry.id   AF-A0A7S0MM41-F1
#
_cell.length_a   1.000
_cell.length_b   1.000
_cell.length_c   1.000
_cell.angle_alpha   90.00
_cell.angle_beta   90.00
_cell.angle_gamma   90.00
#
_symmetry.space_group_name_H-M   'P 1'
#
loop_
_entity.id
_entity.type
_entity.pdbx_description
1 polymer ?
#
loop_
_entity_poly.entity_id
_entity_poly.type
_entity_poly.pdbx_seq_one_letter_code
_entity_poly.pdbx_strand_id
1 'polypeptide(L)'
;AGVEFSSVGELTRCPAANDTCVYKVFSRRALDGAALDRLFAGRVGEPLRVPWAAYPAFDPPEAFPSFLLDHTPGAAAYTPNALESAGSCMEVQAIAARNVA
;
A
#
# COMPACT_ATOMS: atom_id res chain seq x y z
N ALA A 1 21.98 0.45 22.09
CA ALA A 1 20.54 0.37 21.74
C ALA A 1 20.43 0.16 20.23
N GLY A 2 19.64 -0.82 19.79
CA GLY A 2 19.50 -1.13 18.36
C GLY A 2 18.69 -0.07 17.62
N VAL A 3 19.01 0.14 16.34
CA VAL A 3 18.30 1.08 15.47
C VAL A 3 16.83 0.65 15.33
N GLU A 4 15.90 1.60 15.44
CA GLU A 4 14.45 1.32 15.50
C GLU A 4 13.84 0.93 14.15
N PHE A 5 14.52 1.29 13.07
CA PHE A 5 14.15 1.01 11.70
C PHE A 5 15.35 0.42 10.93
N SER A 6 15.06 -0.26 9.82
CA SER A 6 16.06 -0.83 8.91
C SER A 6 16.46 0.13 7.79
N SER A 7 15.52 0.94 7.29
CA SER A 7 15.80 2.00 6.32
C SER A 7 14.76 3.11 6.36
N VAL A 8 15.17 4.31 5.95
CA VAL A 8 14.31 5.49 5.77
C VAL A 8 14.72 6.21 4.49
N GLY A 9 13.75 6.69 3.73
CA GLY A 9 13.99 7.49 2.53
C GLY A 9 12.88 8.51 2.29
N GLU A 10 13.24 9.69 1.79
CA GLU A 10 12.28 10.71 1.32
C GLU A 10 11.74 10.28 -0.05
N LEU A 11 10.41 10.18 -0.18
CA LEU A 11 9.74 9.84 -1.43
C LEU A 11 9.47 11.09 -2.27
N THR A 12 8.91 12.11 -1.63
CA THR A 12 8.55 13.36 -2.28
C THR A 12 8.29 14.46 -1.27
N ARG A 13 8.20 15.69 -1.75
CA ARG A 13 7.81 16.87 -0.99
C ARG A 13 6.49 17.36 -1.55
N CYS A 14 5.50 17.56 -0.68
CA CYS A 14 4.15 17.95 -1.05
C CYS A 14 4.01 19.49 -0.97
N PRO A 15 3.99 20.21 -2.11
CA PRO A 15 3.93 21.67 -2.09
C PRO A 15 2.58 22.18 -1.56
N ALA A 16 1.50 21.43 -1.82
CA ALA A 16 0.14 21.76 -1.41
C ALA A 16 -0.12 21.58 0.10
N ALA A 17 0.77 20.90 0.83
CA ALA A 17 0.63 20.62 2.25
C ALA A 17 1.75 21.31 3.06
N ASN A 18 1.90 22.63 2.91
CA ASN A 18 2.92 23.43 3.61
C ASN A 18 4.35 22.85 3.49
N ASP A 19 4.72 22.35 2.31
CA ASP A 19 6.05 21.79 2.04
C ASP A 19 6.38 20.53 2.87
N THR A 20 5.36 19.75 3.24
CA THR A 20 5.52 18.50 4.01
C THR A 20 6.27 17.45 3.19
N CYS A 21 7.31 16.84 3.76
CA CYS A 21 8.02 15.71 3.17
C CYS A 21 7.33 14.38 3.49
N VAL A 22 7.23 13.51 2.50
CA VAL A 22 6.73 12.13 2.64
C VAL A 22 7.93 11.21 2.78
N TYR A 23 7.98 10.44 3.86
CA TYR A 23 9.02 9.46 4.13
C TYR A 23 8.49 8.04 4.07
N LYS A 24 9.28 7.13 3.49
CA LYS A 24 9.08 5.68 3.59
C LYS A 24 10.05 5.13 4.61
N VAL A 25 9.52 4.42 5.61
CA VAL A 25 10.31 3.78 6.67
C VAL A 25 10.04 2.28 6.66
N PHE A 26 11.08 1.47 6.72
CA PHE A 26 10.97 0.02 6.92
C PHE A 26 11.49 -0.33 8.30
N SER A 27 10.74 -1.09 9.08
CA SER A 27 11.15 -1.58 10.39
C SER A 27 10.84 -3.07 10.55
N ARG A 28 11.61 -3.76 11.39
CA ARG A 28 11.39 -5.19 11.70
C ARG A 28 10.33 -5.41 12.79
N ARG A 29 9.90 -4.33 13.43
CA ARG A 29 8.91 -4.30 14.51
C ARG A 29 8.03 -3.08 14.31
N ALA A 30 6.79 -3.15 14.78
CA ALA A 30 5.89 -2.00 14.73
C ALA A 30 6.55 -0.79 15.41
N LEU A 31 6.47 0.38 14.75
CA LEU A 31 6.91 1.64 15.34
C LEU A 31 5.74 2.18 16.17
N ASP A 32 5.95 2.25 17.48
CA ASP A 32 5.00 2.89 18.39
C ASP A 32 5.06 4.42 18.28
N GLY A 33 4.15 5.10 18.97
CA GLY A 33 4.11 6.57 18.94
C GLY A 33 5.44 7.19 19.39
N ALA A 34 6.05 6.66 20.46
CA ALA A 34 7.30 7.16 20.99
C ALA A 34 8.49 6.98 20.03
N ALA A 35 8.51 5.91 19.23
CA ALA A 35 9.50 5.71 18.18
C ALA A 35 9.29 6.71 17.03
N LEU A 36 8.06 6.91 16.58
CA LEU A 36 7.73 7.90 15.54
C LEU A 36 8.05 9.34 15.99
N ASP A 37 7.73 9.68 17.24
CA ASP A 37 8.04 10.99 17.81
C ASP A 37 9.54 11.25 17.86
N ARG A 38 10.35 10.24 18.18
CA ARG A 38 11.81 10.34 18.14
C ARG A 38 12.35 10.45 16.71
N LEU A 39 11.80 9.67 15.78
CA LEU A 39 12.18 9.69 14.36
C LEU A 39 11.95 11.04 13.69
N PHE A 40 10.85 11.72 14.03
CA PHE A 40 10.43 12.96 13.38
C PHE A 40 10.43 14.18 14.31
N ALA A 41 11.06 14.06 15.48
CA ALA A 41 11.15 15.11 16.50
C ALA A 41 9.78 15.73 16.86
N GLY A 42 8.76 14.89 17.05
CA GLY A 42 7.41 15.30 17.42
C GLY A 42 6.62 16.04 16.34
N ARG A 43 7.09 16.04 15.09
CA ARG A 43 6.40 16.68 13.94
C ARG A 43 5.40 15.77 13.23
N VAL A 44 5.17 14.56 13.73
CA VAL A 44 4.15 13.65 13.19
C VAL A 44 2.79 14.05 13.75
N GLY A 45 1.79 14.23 12.89
CA GLY A 45 0.40 14.34 13.31
C GLY A 45 -0.17 12.99 13.78
N GLU A 46 -1.49 12.90 13.90
CA GLU A 46 -2.17 11.66 14.28
C GLU A 46 -1.88 10.54 13.25
N PRO A 47 -1.31 9.39 13.67
CA PRO A 47 -0.93 8.34 12.74
C PRO A 47 -2.17 7.55 12.27
N LEU A 48 -2.48 7.64 10.98
CA LEU A 48 -3.39 6.69 10.32
C LEU A 48 -2.68 5.33 10.19
N ARG A 49 -3.28 4.29 10.79
CA ARG A 49 -2.78 2.91 10.67
C ARG A 49 -3.70 2.12 9.75
N VAL A 50 -3.17 1.70 8.61
CA VAL A 50 -3.86 0.81 7.67
C VAL A 50 -3.23 -0.57 7.77
N PRO A 51 -3.99 -1.62 8.17
CA PRO A 51 -3.48 -2.98 8.13
C PRO A 51 -3.20 -3.36 6.67
N TRP A 52 -1.98 -3.81 6.38
CA TRP A 52 -1.62 -4.26 5.04
C TRP A 52 -2.14 -5.68 4.82
N ALA A 53 -3.17 -5.83 3.98
CA ALA A 53 -3.75 -7.12 3.62
C ALA A 53 -2.88 -7.83 2.56
N ALA A 54 -1.71 -8.35 2.97
CA ALA A 54 -0.81 -9.07 2.05
C ALA A 54 -1.42 -10.39 1.55
N TYR A 55 -2.18 -11.07 2.41
CA TYR A 55 -2.86 -12.33 2.13
C TYR A 55 -4.29 -12.22 2.69
N PRO A 56 -5.19 -11.53 2.00
CA PRO A 56 -6.58 -11.53 2.39
C PRO A 56 -7.14 -12.94 2.23
N ALA A 57 -7.98 -13.34 3.18
CA ALA A 57 -8.71 -14.60 3.13
C ALA A 57 -10.14 -14.28 2.74
N PHE A 58 -10.56 -14.77 1.57
CA PHE A 58 -11.93 -14.63 1.10
C PHE A 58 -12.90 -15.39 2.00
N ASP A 59 -13.94 -14.72 2.49
CA ASP A 59 -15.00 -15.33 3.31
C ASP A 59 -16.37 -15.21 2.62
N PRO A 60 -16.88 -16.27 1.95
CA PRO A 60 -18.14 -16.21 1.22
C PRO A 60 -19.33 -15.93 2.16
N PRO A 61 -20.26 -15.00 1.82
CA PRO A 61 -20.40 -14.29 0.55
C PRO A 61 -19.81 -12.87 0.58
N GLU A 62 -18.49 -12.74 0.48
CA GLU A 62 -17.83 -11.45 0.30
C GLU A 62 -17.98 -10.93 -1.13
N ALA A 63 -18.29 -9.64 -1.27
CA ALA A 63 -18.44 -8.97 -2.56
C ALA A 63 -17.14 -8.23 -2.92
N PHE A 64 -16.65 -8.46 -4.13
CA PHE A 64 -15.46 -7.77 -4.61
C PHE A 64 -15.75 -6.31 -4.97
N PRO A 65 -14.78 -5.40 -4.82
CA PRO A 65 -14.89 -4.05 -5.33
C PRO A 65 -15.19 -4.07 -6.83
N SER A 66 -16.12 -3.21 -7.27
CA SER A 66 -16.37 -3.04 -8.70
C SER A 66 -15.11 -2.51 -9.39
N PHE A 67 -14.73 -3.12 -10.51
CA PHE A 67 -13.67 -2.63 -11.38
C PHE A 67 -14.27 -2.33 -12.76
N LEU A 68 -13.89 -1.20 -13.34
CA LEU A 68 -14.29 -0.82 -14.69
C LEU A 68 -13.27 -1.38 -15.67
N LEU A 69 -13.74 -2.15 -16.63
CA LEU A 69 -13.00 -2.41 -17.85
C LEU A 69 -13.21 -1.18 -18.73
N ASP A 70 -12.13 -0.55 -19.20
CA ASP A 70 -12.27 0.58 -20.11
C ASP A 70 -13.07 0.12 -21.35
N HIS A 71 -14.27 0.67 -21.50
CA HIS A 71 -15.19 0.33 -22.58
C HIS A 71 -14.89 1.13 -23.86
N THR A 72 -13.82 1.94 -23.84
CA THR A 72 -13.43 2.77 -24.98
C THR A 72 -12.74 1.90 -26.04
N PRO A 73 -13.24 1.88 -27.30
CA PRO A 73 -12.58 1.16 -28.39
C PRO A 73 -11.15 1.67 -28.58
N GLY A 74 -10.17 0.79 -28.43
CA GLY A 74 -8.74 1.14 -28.56
C GLY A 74 -8.01 1.46 -27.25
N ALA A 75 -8.71 1.50 -26.11
CA ALA A 75 -8.10 1.61 -24.80
C ALA A 75 -8.28 0.29 -24.04
N ALA A 76 -7.39 -0.67 -24.31
CA ALA A 76 -7.40 -1.96 -23.64
C ALA A 76 -6.70 -1.85 -22.27
N ALA A 77 -7.27 -1.07 -21.35
CA ALA A 77 -6.82 -1.08 -19.96
C ALA A 77 -7.44 -2.29 -19.25
N TYR A 78 -6.88 -3.47 -19.51
CA TYR A 78 -7.13 -4.63 -18.65
C TYR A 78 -6.57 -4.29 -17.28
N THR A 79 -7.42 -4.26 -16.25
CA THR A 79 -6.92 -4.28 -14.88
C THR A 79 -6.74 -5.76 -14.53
N PRO A 80 -5.54 -6.36 -14.66
CA PRO A 80 -5.32 -7.79 -14.38
C PRO A 80 -5.58 -8.15 -12.91
N ASN A 81 -5.92 -7.16 -12.08
CA ASN A 81 -5.69 -7.18 -10.66
C ASN A 81 -6.96 -6.99 -9.82
N ALA A 82 -8.12 -7.28 -10.40
CA ALA A 82 -9.41 -7.11 -9.73
C ALA A 82 -9.60 -8.01 -8.48
N LEU A 83 -8.81 -9.07 -8.35
CA LEU A 83 -8.95 -10.08 -7.30
C LEU A 83 -7.96 -9.92 -6.13
N GLU A 84 -7.18 -8.83 -6.04
CA GLU A 84 -6.27 -8.61 -4.90
C GLU A 84 -6.99 -8.52 -3.55
N SER A 85 -8.28 -8.20 -3.57
CA SER A 85 -9.11 -8.22 -2.36
C SER A 85 -9.45 -9.64 -1.91
N ALA A 86 -9.38 -10.62 -2.81
CA ALA A 86 -9.78 -12.02 -2.59
C ALA A 86 -8.63 -12.94 -2.18
N GLY A 87 -7.39 -12.56 -2.49
CA GLY A 87 -6.22 -13.39 -2.27
C GLY A 87 -4.93 -12.62 -2.49
N SER A 88 -3.80 -13.31 -2.40
CA SER A 88 -2.47 -12.71 -2.54
C SER A 88 -2.35 -11.94 -3.86
N CYS A 89 -1.99 -10.65 -3.77
CA CYS A 89 -1.67 -9.79 -4.90
C CYS A 89 -0.71 -10.48 -5.89
N MET A 90 0.36 -11.10 -5.39
CA MET A 90 1.37 -11.74 -6.23
C MET A 90 0.83 -12.97 -6.98
N GLU A 91 -0.04 -13.75 -6.34
CA GLU A 91 -0.63 -14.95 -6.95
C GLU A 91 -1.67 -14.58 -8.02
N VAL A 92 -2.53 -13.61 -7.70
CA VAL A 92 -3.54 -13.07 -8.60
C VAL A 92 -2.90 -12.48 -9.85
N GLN A 93 -1.82 -11.70 -9.69
CA GLN A 93 -1.07 -11.14 -10.82
C GLN A 93 -0.44 -12.22 -11.70
N ALA A 94 0.11 -13.29 -11.11
CA ALA A 94 0.69 -14.39 -11.89
C ALA A 94 -0.37 -15.10 -12.75
N ILE A 95 -1.56 -15.34 -12.19
CA ILE A 95 -2.69 -15.95 -12.91
C ILE A 95 -3.17 -15.04 -14.04
N ALA A 96 -3.35 -13.75 -13.76
CA ALA A 96 -3.83 -12.78 -14.74
C ALA A 96 -2.84 -12.59 -15.89
N ALA A 97 -1.54 -12.48 -15.59
CA ALA A 97 -0.49 -12.37 -16.61
C ALA A 97 -0.48 -13.59 -17.55
N ARG A 98 -0.69 -14.81 -17.02
CA ARG A 98 -0.82 -16.02 -17.83
C ARG A 98 -2.02 -15.98 -18.77
N ASN A 99 -3.14 -15.38 -18.35
CA ASN A 99 -4.37 -15.34 -19.15
C ASN A 99 -4.37 -14.22 -20.21
N VAL A 100 -3.48 -13.23 -20.07
CA VAL A 100 -3.31 -12.12 -21.03
C VAL A 100 -2.28 -12.45 -22.12
N ALA A 101 -1.28 -13.30 -21.82
CA ALA A 101 -0.24 -13.72 -22.76
C ALA A 101 -0.74 -14.76 -23.77
#